data_AF-A0A081G1W0-F1
#
_entry.id   AF-A0A081G1W0-F1
#
_cell.length_a   1.000
_cell.length_b   1.000
_cell.length_c   1.000
_cell.angle_alpha   90.00
_cell.angle_beta   90.00
_cell.angle_gamma   90.00
#
_symmetry.space_group_name_H-M   'P 1'
#
loop_
_entity.id
_entity.type
_entity.pdbx_description
1 polymer ?
#
loop_
_entity_poly.entity_id
_entity_poly.type
_entity_poly.pdbx_seq_one_letter_code
_entity_poly.pdbx_strand_id
1 'polypeptide(L)'
;MQEREIKLLFKAGVFESCQAIPISMSRGWTLKFVTRDNEVVVLNLQRSKGEREFKSLDGAAAVAKRIGFEWLNVQIGDLKWREKVS
;
A
#
# COMPACT_ATOMS: atom_id res chain seq x y z
N MET A 1 -8.27 6.45 0.39
CA MET A 1 -9.42 5.62 -0.05
C MET A 1 -9.63 4.43 0.87
N GLN A 2 -10.81 3.82 0.88
CA GLN A 2 -11.09 2.59 1.64
C GLN A 2 -10.59 1.33 0.90
N GLU A 3 -10.29 0.25 1.64
CA GLU A 3 -9.78 -1.03 1.07
C GLU A 3 -10.69 -1.57 -0.05
N ARG A 4 -12.01 -1.39 0.08
CA ARG A 4 -13.00 -1.79 -0.94
C ARG A 4 -12.85 -1.00 -2.25
N GLU A 5 -12.65 0.31 -2.17
CA GLU A 5 -12.48 1.18 -3.34
C GLU A 5 -11.18 0.85 -4.07
N ILE A 6 -10.09 0.69 -3.30
CA ILE A 6 -8.79 0.29 -3.85
C ILE A 6 -8.91 -1.07 -4.54
N LYS A 7 -9.63 -2.03 -3.97
CA LYS A 7 -9.87 -3.33 -4.61
C LYS A 7 -10.66 -3.25 -5.91
N LEU A 8 -11.61 -2.31 -6.02
CA LEU A 8 -12.34 -2.07 -7.26
C LEU A 8 -11.43 -1.47 -8.34
N LEU A 9 -10.64 -0.45 -7.99
CA LEU A 9 -9.69 0.18 -8.91
C LEU A 9 -8.58 -0.78 -9.35
N PHE A 10 -8.12 -1.65 -8.45
CA PHE A 10 -7.17 -2.71 -8.79
C PHE A 10 -7.74 -3.65 -9.85
N LYS A 11 -8.97 -4.14 -9.67
CA LYS A 11 -9.66 -5.01 -10.65
C LYS A 11 -9.89 -4.31 -12.00
N ALA A 12 -10.06 -3.00 -11.99
CA ALA A 12 -10.18 -2.19 -13.21
C ALA A 12 -8.82 -1.93 -13.90
N GLY A 13 -7.71 -2.38 -13.33
CA GLY A 13 -6.37 -2.23 -13.91
C GLY A 13 -5.76 -0.83 -13.75
N VAL A 14 -6.30 -0.01 -12.84
CA VAL A 14 -5.88 1.39 -12.63
C VAL A 14 -4.49 1.50 -12.03
N PHE A 15 -4.12 0.58 -11.15
CA PHE A 15 -2.83 0.61 -10.45
C PHE A 15 -1.72 -0.05 -11.27
N GLU A 16 -0.57 0.60 -11.26
CA GLU A 16 0.69 0.05 -11.77
C GLU A 16 1.44 -0.71 -10.67
N SER A 17 1.51 -0.14 -9.46
CA SER A 17 2.25 -0.76 -8.37
C SER A 17 1.71 -0.43 -6.97
N CYS A 18 2.11 -1.26 -5.99
CA CYS A 18 1.86 -1.07 -4.58
C CYS A 18 3.19 -0.92 -3.84
N GLN A 19 3.27 0.07 -2.95
CA GLN A 19 4.48 0.41 -2.20
C GLN A 19 4.21 0.43 -0.70
N ALA A 20 5.08 -0.19 0.08
CA ALA A 20 5.14 -0.05 1.53
C ALA A 20 6.27 0.91 1.92
N ILE A 21 5.93 1.93 2.70
CA ILE A 21 6.86 2.99 3.13
C ILE A 21 6.75 3.15 4.65
N PRO A 22 7.87 3.30 5.39
CA PRO A 22 7.83 3.61 6.80
C PRO A 22 7.24 4.99 7.04
N ILE A 23 6.44 5.11 8.09
CA ILE A 23 5.87 6.39 8.51
C ILE A 23 6.93 7.14 9.31
N SER A 24 7.20 8.38 8.94
CA SER A 24 8.15 9.22 9.67
C SER A 24 7.66 9.45 11.10
N MET A 25 8.54 9.32 12.09
CA MET A 25 8.25 9.46 13.54
C MET A 25 7.52 8.29 14.21
N SER A 26 7.07 7.25 13.48
CA SER A 26 6.47 6.05 14.07
C SER A 26 7.16 4.77 13.61
N ARG A 27 7.10 3.69 14.41
CA ARG A 27 7.56 2.35 13.99
C ARG A 27 6.51 1.66 13.09
N GLY A 28 5.90 2.41 12.20
CA GLY A 28 4.76 1.99 11.39
C GLY A 28 5.03 2.02 9.90
N TRP A 29 4.11 1.44 9.14
CA TRP A 29 4.14 1.34 7.69
C TRP A 29 2.85 1.89 7.10
N THR A 30 2.92 2.49 5.92
CA THR A 30 1.75 2.89 5.12
C THR A 30 1.81 2.23 3.74
N LEU A 31 0.65 2.07 3.11
CA LEU A 31 0.55 1.59 1.74
C LEU A 31 0.22 2.74 0.80
N LYS A 32 1.04 2.88 -0.24
CA LYS A 32 0.82 3.78 -1.36
C LYS A 32 0.59 2.97 -2.64
N PHE A 33 -0.41 3.34 -3.40
CA PHE A 33 -0.76 2.71 -4.66
C PHE A 33 -0.51 3.71 -5.77
N VAL A 34 0.37 3.35 -6.70
CA VAL A 34 0.74 4.21 -7.82
C VAL A 34 -0.14 3.82 -9.00
N THR A 35 -0.88 4.79 -9.54
CA THR A 35 -1.69 4.60 -10.76
C THR A 35 -0.80 4.63 -11.99
N ARG A 36 -1.31 4.15 -13.13
CA ARG A 36 -0.60 4.25 -14.42
C ARG A 36 -0.35 5.69 -14.86
N ASP A 37 -1.14 6.63 -14.35
CA ASP A 37 -0.97 8.08 -14.57
C ASP A 37 -0.01 8.72 -13.55
N ASN A 38 0.72 7.90 -12.80
CA ASN A 38 1.68 8.28 -11.77
C ASN A 38 1.08 9.06 -10.58
N GLU A 39 -0.24 8.92 -10.37
CA GLU A 39 -0.89 9.44 -9.17
C GLU A 39 -0.71 8.50 -7.98
N VAL A 40 -0.60 9.07 -6.79
CA VAL A 40 -0.42 8.31 -5.55
C VAL A 40 -1.72 8.29 -4.76
N VAL A 41 -2.28 7.11 -4.60
CA VAL A 41 -3.43 6.84 -3.74
C VAL A 41 -2.95 6.25 -2.43
N VAL A 42 -3.49 6.70 -1.30
CA VAL A 42 -3.22 6.15 0.02
C VAL A 42 -4.44 5.39 0.56
N LEU A 43 -4.18 4.35 1.35
CA LEU A 43 -5.23 3.64 2.09
C LEU A 43 -5.56 4.44 3.36
N ASN A 44 -6.84 4.70 3.59
CA ASN A 44 -7.31 5.43 4.76
C ASN A 44 -7.78 4.47 5.86
N LEU A 45 -7.88 4.98 7.08
CA LEU A 45 -8.56 4.34 8.18
C LEU A 45 -10.06 4.17 7.86
N GLN A 46 -10.66 3.10 8.37
CA GLN A 46 -12.05 2.77 8.06
C GLN A 46 -13.07 3.76 8.64
N ARG A 47 -12.71 4.46 9.72
CA ARG A 47 -13.58 5.40 10.45
C ARG A 47 -13.08 6.84 10.47
N SER A 48 -11.93 7.14 9.85
CA SER A 48 -11.37 8.49 9.83
C SER A 48 -10.69 8.78 8.50
N LYS A 49 -10.40 10.06 8.23
CA LYS A 49 -9.68 10.48 7.02
C LYS A 49 -8.16 10.31 7.11
N GLY A 50 -7.63 9.73 8.20
CA GLY A 50 -6.20 9.50 8.36
C GLY A 50 -5.71 8.35 7.49
N GLU A 51 -4.42 8.38 7.11
CA GLU A 51 -3.76 7.24 6.46
C GLU A 51 -3.77 6.02 7.39
N ARG A 52 -3.94 4.83 6.78
CA ARG A 52 -3.92 3.58 7.51
C ARG A 52 -2.49 3.20 7.84
N GLU A 53 -2.20 3.23 9.13
CA GLU A 53 -0.91 2.79 9.66
C GLU A 53 -0.94 1.29 9.98
N PHE A 54 0.13 0.60 9.61
CA PHE A 54 0.39 -0.79 9.93
C PHE A 54 1.54 -0.88 10.92
N LYS A 55 1.40 -1.73 11.95
CA LYS A 55 2.46 -1.93 12.96
C LYS A 55 3.68 -2.68 12.42
N SER A 56 3.52 -3.42 11.32
CA SER A 56 4.57 -4.20 10.69
C SER A 56 4.42 -4.22 9.18
N LEU A 57 5.51 -4.52 8.49
CA LEU A 57 5.52 -4.75 7.04
C LEU A 57 4.62 -5.92 6.67
N ASP A 58 4.63 -7.02 7.43
CA ASP A 58 3.76 -8.18 7.22
C ASP A 58 2.27 -7.80 7.26
N GLY A 59 1.89 -6.88 8.14
CA GLY A 59 0.53 -6.36 8.22
C GLY A 59 0.13 -5.59 6.96
N ALA A 60 1.04 -4.78 6.42
CA ALA A 60 0.83 -4.07 5.16
C ALA A 60 0.79 -5.05 3.97
N ALA A 61 1.70 -6.01 3.92
CA ALA A 61 1.79 -7.07 2.94
C ALA A 61 0.48 -7.90 2.88
N ALA A 62 -0.04 -8.33 4.03
CA ALA A 62 -1.31 -9.05 4.09
C ALA A 62 -2.46 -8.27 3.45
N VAL A 63 -2.50 -6.94 3.59
CA VAL A 63 -3.53 -6.11 2.94
C VAL A 63 -3.30 -5.98 1.44
N ALA A 64 -2.06 -5.76 1.00
CA ALA A 64 -1.72 -5.74 -0.44
C ALA A 64 -2.15 -7.06 -1.13
N LYS A 65 -1.89 -8.19 -0.48
CA LYS A 65 -2.34 -9.52 -0.91
C LYS A 65 -3.87 -9.62 -1.00
N ARG A 66 -4.61 -9.18 0.03
CA ARG A 66 -6.09 -9.19 0.02
C ARG A 66 -6.71 -8.33 -1.09
N ILE A 67 -6.04 -7.25 -1.46
CA ILE A 67 -6.44 -6.39 -2.58
C ILE A 67 -6.21 -7.12 -3.90
N GLY A 68 -5.09 -7.82 -4.04
CA GLY A 68 -4.77 -8.68 -5.19
C GLY A 68 -3.37 -8.48 -5.77
N PHE A 69 -2.52 -7.66 -5.14
CA PHE A 69 -1.15 -7.46 -5.58
C PHE A 69 -0.31 -8.71 -5.31
N GLU A 70 0.43 -9.17 -6.31
CA GLU A 70 1.39 -10.27 -6.17
C GLU A 70 2.73 -9.81 -5.58
N TRP A 71 3.07 -8.53 -5.81
CA TRP A 71 4.33 -7.92 -5.41
C TRP A 71 4.10 -6.64 -4.62
N LEU A 72 4.93 -6.45 -3.60
CA LEU A 72 5.00 -5.24 -2.79
C LEU A 72 6.39 -4.62 -2.95
N ASN A 73 6.44 -3.38 -3.42
CA ASN A 73 7.70 -2.64 -3.44
C ASN A 73 7.91 -2.03 -2.05
N VAL A 74 9.02 -2.34 -1.40
CA VAL A 74 9.32 -1.80 -0.07
C VAL A 74 10.41 -0.75 -0.21
N GLN A 75 10.19 0.42 0.38
CA GLN A 75 11.13 1.53 0.33
C GLN A 75 11.42 2.04 1.74
N ILE A 76 12.70 2.03 2.15
CA ILE A 76 13.18 2.62 3.40
C ILE A 76 14.34 3.57 3.05
N GLY A 77 14.09 4.89 3.07
CA GLY A 77 15.07 5.86 2.59
C GLY A 77 15.46 5.57 1.14
N ASP A 78 16.75 5.31 0.92
CA ASP A 78 17.31 4.92 -0.38
C ASP A 78 17.23 3.41 -0.67
N LEU A 79 17.00 2.59 0.36
CA LEU A 79 16.86 1.15 0.20
C LEU A 79 15.52 0.82 -0.45
N LYS A 80 15.56 0.12 -1.59
CA LYS A 80 14.38 -0.35 -2.32
C LYS A 80 14.54 -1.82 -2.67
N TRP A 81 13.52 -2.61 -2.38
CA TRP A 81 13.43 -3.99 -2.84
C TRP A 81 11.99 -4.35 -3.17
N ARG A 82 11.81 -5.51 -3.80
CA ARG A 82 10.50 -6.06 -4.12
C ARG A 82 10.30 -7.35 -3.37
N GLU A 83 9.19 -7.44 -2.65
CA GLU A 83 8.80 -8.61 -1.87
C GLU A 83 7.60 -9.30 -2.52
N LYS A 84 7.66 -10.62 -2.65
CA LYS A 84 6.54 -11.41 -3.18
C LYS A 84 5.55 -11.66 -2.04
N VAL A 85 4.28 -11.32 -2.24
CA VAL A 85 3.25 -11.43 -1.20
C VAL A 85 2.51 -12.78 -1.21
N SER A 86 3.13 -13.80 -1.83
CA SER A 86 2.61 -15.14 -2.19
C SER A 86 1.92 -15.86 -1.04
#